data_AF-A0A946U8C5-F1
#
_entry.id   AF-A0A946U8C5-F1
#
_cell.length_a   1.000
_cell.length_b   1.000
_cell.length_c   1.000
_cell.angle_alpha   90.00
_cell.angle_beta   90.00
_cell.angle_gamma   90.00
#
_symmetry.space_group_name_H-M   'P 1'
#
loop_
_entity.id
_entity.type
_entity.pdbx_description
1 polymer ?
#
loop_
_entity_poly.entity_id
_entity_poly.type
_entity_poly.pdbx_seq_one_letter_code
_entity_poly.pdbx_strand_id
1 'polypeptide(L)'
;MLDEEQQARVRRTIKLDRPWHQTAALYLKLGFEHILPKGLDHILFVLALFFASTRLKPLFIQISVFTIAHTITLGLAAAGWIKAPGAFVEPLIAISIAFVAVENLLVKELTPWRPLVVFGFGLFHGLGFASVLIDLGLPDDQFLTALVGFNIGVELGQISIVLAAWWLLRWWFLKPWYRKRIAMPASFLIALTGLWWAVQRIFLS
;
A
#
# COMPACT_ATOMS: atom_id res chain seq x y z
N MET A 1 -5.46 -28.11 10.01
CA MET A 1 -4.33 -28.19 10.97
C MET A 1 -3.16 -28.71 10.14
N LEU A 2 -2.22 -27.85 9.76
CA LEU A 2 -1.04 -28.27 9.00
C LEU A 2 -0.09 -29.04 9.93
N ASP A 3 0.57 -30.09 9.44
CA ASP A 3 1.43 -30.93 10.27
C ASP A 3 2.70 -30.17 10.72
N GLU A 4 3.30 -30.63 11.83
CA GLU A 4 4.52 -30.04 12.42
C GLU A 4 5.73 -30.06 11.46
N GLU A 5 5.77 -31.00 10.51
CA GLU A 5 6.79 -31.13 9.48
C GLU A 5 6.66 -30.05 8.39
N GLN A 6 5.44 -29.66 8.01
CA GLN A 6 5.18 -28.52 7.13
C GLN A 6 5.54 -27.20 7.81
N GLN A 7 5.21 -27.04 9.11
CA GLN A 7 5.63 -25.87 9.88
C GLN A 7 7.16 -25.81 10.05
N ALA A 8 7.81 -26.97 10.24
CA ALA A 8 9.26 -27.07 10.31
C ALA A 8 9.95 -26.80 8.95
N ARG A 9 9.32 -27.14 7.81
CA ARG A 9 9.83 -26.81 6.46
C ARG A 9 9.74 -25.32 6.15
N VAL A 10 8.66 -24.66 6.55
CA VAL A 10 8.54 -23.19 6.42
C VAL A 10 9.60 -22.49 7.29
N ARG A 11 9.77 -22.94 8.55
CA ARG A 11 10.84 -22.46 9.43
C ARG A 11 12.26 -22.74 8.92
N ARG A 12 12.49 -23.86 8.22
CA ARG A 12 13.79 -24.23 7.61
C ARG A 12 14.12 -23.49 6.32
N THR A 13 13.12 -22.97 5.59
CA THR A 13 13.36 -22.26 4.33
C THR A 13 13.94 -20.85 4.57
N ILE A 14 13.71 -20.29 5.76
CA ILE A 14 14.34 -19.05 6.23
C ILE A 14 15.52 -19.44 7.13
N LYS A 15 16.68 -19.68 6.53
CA LYS A 15 17.95 -19.73 7.27
C LYS A 15 18.08 -18.47 8.15
N LEU A 16 18.07 -18.66 9.46
CA LEU A 16 18.19 -17.62 10.50
C LEU A 16 19.66 -17.15 10.73
N ASP A 17 20.59 -17.46 9.83
CA ASP A 17 22.00 -17.04 9.86
C ASP A 17 22.37 -16.10 8.69
N ARG A 18 21.38 -15.42 8.10
CA ARG A 18 21.62 -14.50 6.99
C ARG A 18 22.28 -13.22 7.51
N PRO A 19 23.34 -12.71 6.85
CA PRO A 19 23.85 -11.38 7.15
C PRO A 19 22.81 -10.31 6.80
N TRP A 20 22.85 -9.18 7.50
CA TRP A 20 21.84 -8.12 7.44
C TRP A 20 21.48 -7.66 6.02
N HIS A 21 22.43 -7.63 5.08
CA HIS A 21 22.19 -7.21 3.70
C HIS A 21 21.35 -8.23 2.92
N GLN A 22 21.47 -9.53 3.20
CA GLN A 22 20.63 -10.56 2.57
C GLN A 22 19.21 -10.53 3.11
N THR A 23 19.05 -10.27 4.41
CA THR A 23 17.73 -10.02 5.03
C THR A 23 17.10 -8.77 4.44
N ALA A 24 17.83 -7.65 4.38
CA ALA A 24 17.34 -6.42 3.78
C ALA A 24 16.91 -6.63 2.32
N ALA A 25 17.71 -7.31 1.50
CA ALA A 25 17.38 -7.59 0.10
C ALA A 25 16.15 -8.50 -0.06
N LEU A 26 16.02 -9.53 0.78
CA LEU A 26 14.84 -10.40 0.79
C LEU A 26 13.58 -9.58 1.10
N TYR A 27 13.60 -8.84 2.20
CA TYR A 27 12.43 -8.09 2.64
C TYR A 27 12.10 -6.93 1.70
N LEU A 28 13.10 -6.29 1.09
CA LEU A 28 12.90 -5.34 0.01
C LEU A 28 12.13 -5.97 -1.16
N LYS A 29 12.54 -7.16 -1.60
CA LYS A 29 11.80 -7.88 -2.64
C LYS A 29 10.37 -8.21 -2.20
N LEU A 30 10.17 -8.68 -0.97
CA LEU A 30 8.85 -8.98 -0.43
C LEU A 30 7.96 -7.74 -0.34
N GLY A 31 8.51 -6.59 0.08
CA GLY A 31 7.81 -5.32 0.13
C GLY A 31 7.44 -4.81 -1.26
N PHE A 32 8.33 -4.98 -2.24
CA PHE A 32 8.01 -4.65 -3.62
C PHE A 32 6.88 -5.54 -4.16
N GLU A 33 6.98 -6.87 -3.97
CA GLU A 33 5.97 -7.83 -4.43
C GLU A 33 4.62 -7.66 -3.73
N HIS A 34 4.64 -7.21 -2.47
CA HIS A 34 3.44 -6.86 -1.72
C HIS A 34 2.65 -5.75 -2.43
N ILE A 35 3.32 -4.82 -3.11
CA ILE A 35 2.67 -3.78 -3.90
C ILE A 35 2.40 -4.26 -5.33
N LEU A 36 3.42 -4.72 -6.05
CA LEU A 36 3.32 -5.12 -7.45
C LEU A 36 3.92 -6.53 -7.62
N PRO A 37 3.13 -7.55 -8.02
CA PRO A 37 1.76 -7.47 -8.53
C PRO A 37 0.64 -7.74 -7.49
N LYS A 38 0.97 -8.08 -6.24
CA LYS A 38 -0.01 -8.67 -5.30
C LYS A 38 -0.94 -7.63 -4.64
N GLY A 39 -0.51 -6.38 -4.53
CA GLY A 39 -1.16 -5.34 -3.71
C GLY A 39 -2.17 -4.51 -4.47
N LEU A 40 -3.27 -5.10 -4.92
CA LEU A 40 -4.30 -4.37 -5.69
C LEU A 40 -4.84 -3.15 -4.93
N ASP A 41 -5.00 -3.23 -3.62
CA ASP A 41 -5.43 -2.10 -2.77
C ASP A 41 -4.45 -0.91 -2.89
N HIS A 42 -3.15 -1.18 -2.79
CA HIS A 42 -2.10 -0.17 -2.96
C HIS A 42 -2.03 0.37 -4.38
N ILE A 43 -2.17 -0.51 -5.39
CA ILE A 43 -2.16 -0.10 -6.80
C ILE A 43 -3.31 0.89 -7.07
N LEU A 44 -4.53 0.55 -6.67
CA LEU A 44 -5.68 1.43 -6.87
C LEU A 44 -5.57 2.72 -6.05
N PHE A 45 -5.09 2.66 -4.81
CA PHE A 45 -4.86 3.84 -3.99
C PHE A 45 -3.84 4.79 -4.64
N VAL A 46 -2.69 4.29 -5.07
CA VAL A 46 -1.65 5.08 -5.74
C VAL A 46 -2.12 5.65 -7.07
N LEU A 47 -2.87 4.87 -7.86
CA LEU A 47 -3.49 5.38 -9.10
C LEU A 47 -4.53 6.46 -8.81
N ALA A 48 -5.32 6.33 -7.74
CA ALA A 48 -6.24 7.38 -7.30
C ALA A 48 -5.47 8.66 -6.91
N LEU A 49 -4.36 8.55 -6.18
CA LEU A 49 -3.49 9.69 -5.90
C LEU A 49 -2.95 10.33 -7.19
N PHE A 50 -2.48 9.50 -8.13
CA PHE A 50 -1.94 9.95 -9.42
C PHE A 50 -2.96 10.73 -10.25
N PHE A 51 -4.21 10.25 -10.36
CA PHE A 51 -5.24 10.93 -11.14
C PHE A 51 -5.73 12.26 -10.51
N ALA A 52 -5.38 12.51 -9.25
CA ALA A 52 -5.62 13.78 -8.58
C ALA A 52 -4.67 14.90 -9.03
N SER A 53 -3.43 14.54 -9.37
CA SER A 53 -2.38 15.50 -9.72
C SER A 53 -1.32 14.86 -10.60
N THR A 54 -1.07 15.47 -11.75
CA THR A 54 -0.01 15.07 -12.69
C THR A 54 1.39 15.52 -12.26
N ARG A 55 1.51 16.29 -11.16
CA ARG A 55 2.79 16.76 -10.61
C ARG A 55 3.42 15.68 -9.73
N LEU A 56 4.68 15.32 -10.02
CA LEU A 56 5.40 14.27 -9.29
C LEU A 56 5.70 14.64 -7.84
N LYS A 57 6.09 15.88 -7.54
CA LYS A 57 6.47 16.29 -6.17
C LYS A 57 5.34 16.05 -5.14
N PRO A 58 4.09 16.50 -5.36
CA PRO A 58 2.97 16.16 -4.46
C PRO A 58 2.68 14.66 -4.35
N LEU A 59 2.92 13.88 -5.41
CA LEU A 59 2.71 12.43 -5.37
C LEU A 59 3.75 11.73 -4.51
N PHE A 60 5.04 12.05 -4.68
CA PHE A 60 6.11 11.48 -3.87
C PHE A 60 5.94 11.83 -2.38
N ILE A 61 5.57 13.07 -2.06
CA ILE A 61 5.28 13.45 -0.66
C ILE A 61 4.15 12.59 -0.09
N GLN A 62 3.04 12.43 -0.80
CA GLN A 62 1.92 11.61 -0.32
C GLN A 62 2.30 10.14 -0.18
N ILE A 63 3.08 9.58 -1.12
CA ILE A 63 3.57 8.21 -1.06
C ILE A 63 4.47 8.01 0.15
N SER A 64 5.48 8.86 0.35
CA SER A 64 6.39 8.72 1.50
C SER A 64 5.66 8.88 2.83
N VAL A 65 4.72 9.84 2.93
CA VAL A 65 3.91 10.02 4.15
C VAL A 65 3.02 8.81 4.42
N PHE A 66 2.43 8.22 3.37
CA PHE A 66 1.70 6.95 3.47
C PHE A 66 2.61 5.81 3.97
N THR A 67 3.78 5.63 3.36
CA THR A 67 4.72 4.57 3.72
C THR A 67 5.23 4.72 5.15
N ILE A 68 5.47 5.94 5.62
CA ILE A 68 5.85 6.20 7.02
C ILE A 68 4.75 5.74 7.97
N ALA A 69 3.49 6.13 7.72
CA ALA A 69 2.35 5.71 8.53
C ALA A 69 2.15 4.19 8.51
N HIS A 70 2.27 3.59 7.33
CA HIS A 70 2.23 2.15 7.11
C HIS A 70 3.32 1.44 7.92
N THR A 71 4.56 1.93 7.87
CA THR A 71 5.69 1.37 8.62
C THR A 71 5.42 1.37 10.12
N ILE A 72 4.87 2.46 10.66
CA ILE A 72 4.56 2.60 12.08
C ILE A 72 3.58 1.51 12.51
N THR A 73 2.44 1.40 11.85
CA THR A 73 1.38 0.47 12.26
C THR A 73 1.72 -0.99 11.97
N LEU A 74 2.39 -1.26 10.84
CA LEU A 74 2.92 -2.57 10.52
C LEU A 74 3.92 -3.03 11.59
N GLY A 75 4.87 -2.16 11.96
CA GLY A 75 5.85 -2.45 13.00
C GLY A 75 5.22 -2.71 14.36
N LEU A 76 4.26 -1.86 14.77
CA LEU A 76 3.53 -2.02 16.03
C LEU A 76 2.72 -3.33 16.08
N ALA A 77 2.07 -3.69 14.97
CA ALA A 77 1.29 -4.92 14.88
C ALA A 77 2.20 -6.17 14.80
N ALA A 78 3.28 -6.12 14.03
CA ALA A 78 4.26 -7.20 13.92
C ALA A 78 5.00 -7.44 15.24
N ALA A 79 5.26 -6.40 16.04
CA ALA A 79 5.80 -6.50 17.40
C ALA A 79 4.76 -7.00 18.42
N GLY A 80 3.50 -7.19 18.02
CA GLY A 80 2.42 -7.66 18.88
C GLY A 80 1.83 -6.61 19.82
N TRP A 81 2.19 -5.33 19.67
CA TRP A 81 1.70 -4.24 20.53
C TRP A 81 0.27 -3.80 20.18
N ILE A 82 -0.11 -3.95 18.91
CA ILE A 82 -1.46 -3.64 18.42
C ILE A 82 -2.02 -4.86 17.71
N LYS A 83 -3.30 -5.14 17.93
CA LYS A 83 -4.08 -6.13 17.18
C LYS A 83 -5.37 -5.49 16.72
N ALA A 84 -5.62 -5.50 15.42
CA ALA A 84 -6.82 -4.97 14.83
C ALA A 84 -7.50 -6.07 13.99
N PRO A 85 -8.79 -6.37 14.21
CA PRO A 85 -9.47 -7.40 13.42
C PRO A 85 -9.58 -6.98 11.94
N GLY A 86 -9.28 -7.90 11.03
CA GLY A 86 -9.41 -7.68 9.57
C GLY A 86 -10.79 -7.18 9.16
N ALA A 87 -11.85 -7.66 9.84
CA ALA A 87 -13.22 -7.22 9.66
C ALA A 87 -13.44 -5.70 9.79
N PHE A 88 -12.57 -4.98 10.50
CA PHE A 88 -12.61 -3.51 10.57
C PHE A 88 -11.57 -2.86 9.66
N VAL A 89 -10.37 -3.44 9.59
CA VAL A 89 -9.25 -2.86 8.84
C VAL A 89 -9.48 -2.94 7.33
N GLU A 90 -9.91 -4.08 6.81
CA GLU A 90 -10.07 -4.31 5.37
C GLU A 90 -11.14 -3.40 4.74
N PRO A 91 -12.33 -3.16 5.36
CA PRO A 91 -13.25 -2.14 4.89
C PRO A 91 -12.67 -0.73 4.89
N LEU A 92 -11.93 -0.34 5.93
CA LEU A 92 -11.32 1.00 6.01
C LEU A 92 -10.29 1.21 4.90
N ILE A 93 -9.52 0.18 4.56
CA ILE A 93 -8.61 0.18 3.40
C ILE A 93 -9.42 0.43 2.12
N ALA A 94 -10.50 -0.31 1.88
CA ALA A 94 -11.34 -0.13 0.69
C ALA A 94 -12.01 1.27 0.64
N ILE A 95 -12.50 1.75 1.79
CA ILE A 95 -13.07 3.10 1.94
C ILE A 95 -12.03 4.17 1.63
N SER A 96 -10.77 3.99 2.03
CA SER A 96 -9.71 4.96 1.72
C SER A 96 -9.49 5.12 0.20
N ILE A 97 -9.56 4.02 -0.56
CA ILE A 97 -9.46 4.02 -2.03
C ILE A 97 -10.63 4.79 -2.62
N ALA A 98 -11.85 4.46 -2.18
CA ALA A 98 -13.06 5.14 -2.62
C ALA A 98 -13.02 6.63 -2.31
N PHE A 99 -12.59 7.01 -1.09
CA PHE A 99 -12.50 8.39 -0.63
C PHE A 99 -11.61 9.23 -1.56
N VAL A 100 -10.38 8.78 -1.81
CA VAL A 100 -9.43 9.52 -2.66
C VAL A 100 -9.97 9.65 -4.08
N ALA A 101 -10.57 8.58 -4.60
CA ALA A 101 -11.11 8.56 -5.96
C ALA A 101 -12.35 9.46 -6.11
N VAL A 102 -13.24 9.49 -5.12
CA VAL A 102 -14.39 10.41 -5.08
C VAL A 102 -13.93 11.85 -4.91
N GLU A 103 -12.95 12.11 -4.04
CA GLU A 103 -12.38 13.45 -3.86
C GLU A 103 -11.89 14.02 -5.20
N ASN A 104 -11.25 13.21 -6.05
CA ASN A 104 -10.79 13.65 -7.38
C ASN A 104 -11.93 14.07 -8.33
N LEU A 105 -13.12 13.47 -8.16
CA LEU A 105 -14.31 13.80 -8.96
C LEU A 105 -14.92 15.13 -8.52
N LEU A 106 -14.91 15.40 -7.22
CA LEU A 106 -15.57 16.56 -6.61
C LEU A 106 -14.66 17.79 -6.54
N VAL A 107 -13.38 17.58 -6.23
CA VAL A 107 -12.40 18.64 -5.97
C VAL A 107 -11.45 18.77 -7.16
N LYS A 108 -11.23 20.01 -7.62
CA LYS A 108 -10.36 20.30 -8.77
C LYS A 108 -8.88 20.41 -8.41
N GLU A 109 -8.56 20.84 -7.19
CA GLU A 109 -7.20 21.12 -6.74
C GLU A 109 -6.88 20.38 -5.44
N LEU A 110 -5.59 20.01 -5.26
CA LEU A 110 -5.15 19.34 -4.04
C LEU A 110 -5.26 20.28 -2.84
N THR A 111 -5.89 19.82 -1.78
CA THR A 111 -5.95 20.56 -0.51
C THR A 111 -4.64 20.42 0.27
N PRO A 112 -4.21 21.44 1.04
CA PRO A 112 -2.99 21.37 1.84
C PRO A 112 -3.00 20.29 2.92
N TRP A 113 -4.19 19.90 3.41
CA TRP A 113 -4.38 18.90 4.46
C TRP A 113 -4.33 17.46 3.95
N ARG A 114 -4.33 17.25 2.63
CA ARG A 114 -4.39 15.92 2.02
C ARG A 114 -3.27 14.97 2.48
N PRO A 115 -2.01 15.39 2.68
CA PRO A 115 -0.99 14.52 3.26
C PRO A 115 -1.36 13.96 4.64
N LEU A 116 -2.08 14.71 5.47
CA LEU A 116 -2.55 14.22 6.78
C LEU A 116 -3.61 13.13 6.63
N VAL A 117 -4.52 13.29 5.66
CA VAL A 117 -5.52 12.26 5.33
C VAL A 117 -4.84 10.99 4.82
N VAL A 118 -3.88 11.14 3.91
CA VAL A 118 -3.09 10.03 3.36
C VAL A 118 -2.24 9.33 4.44
N PHE A 119 -1.69 10.08 5.40
CA PHE A 119 -1.05 9.51 6.58
C PHE A 119 -2.02 8.61 7.35
N GLY A 120 -3.24 9.10 7.63
CA GLY A 120 -4.28 8.30 8.29
C GLY A 120 -4.61 7.01 7.54
N PHE A 121 -4.69 7.05 6.21
CA PHE A 121 -4.90 5.85 5.40
C PHE A 121 -3.73 4.88 5.47
N GLY A 122 -2.49 5.37 5.45
CA GLY A 122 -1.31 4.52 5.63
C GLY A 122 -1.32 3.74 6.94
N LEU A 123 -1.84 4.32 8.03
CA LEU A 123 -2.01 3.62 9.31
C LEU A 123 -2.91 2.37 9.18
N PHE A 124 -4.03 2.47 8.47
CA PHE A 124 -4.93 1.33 8.31
C PHE A 124 -4.34 0.26 7.37
N HIS A 125 -3.65 0.67 6.31
CA HIS A 125 -3.03 -0.26 5.37
C HIS A 125 -1.92 -1.08 6.04
N GLY A 126 -1.11 -0.48 6.91
CA GLY A 126 -0.07 -1.19 7.65
C GLY A 126 -0.61 -2.27 8.58
N LEU A 127 -1.77 -2.04 9.19
CA LEU A 127 -2.47 -3.05 9.99
C LEU A 127 -2.97 -4.22 9.14
N GLY A 128 -3.44 -3.97 7.92
CA GLY A 128 -4.03 -4.98 7.04
C GLY A 128 -3.03 -6.03 6.54
N PHE A 129 -1.73 -5.72 6.55
CA PHE A 129 -0.69 -6.64 6.11
C PHE A 129 0.10 -7.30 7.26
N ALA A 130 -0.12 -6.88 8.50
CA ALA A 130 0.70 -7.33 9.63
C ALA A 130 0.68 -8.85 9.85
N SER A 131 -0.48 -9.49 9.73
CA SER A 131 -0.60 -10.95 9.86
C SER A 131 0.23 -11.69 8.82
N VAL A 132 0.20 -11.24 7.57
CA VAL A 132 0.97 -11.84 6.47
C VAL A 132 2.47 -11.66 6.72
N LEU A 133 2.91 -10.50 7.21
CA LEU A 133 4.32 -10.26 7.50
C LEU A 133 4.82 -11.15 8.66
N ILE A 134 3.99 -11.37 9.68
CA ILE A 134 4.30 -12.31 10.77
C ILE A 134 4.43 -13.74 10.23
N ASP A 135 3.50 -14.18 9.37
CA ASP A 135 3.50 -15.51 8.76
C ASP A 135 4.71 -15.72 7.82
N LEU A 136 5.23 -14.66 7.22
CA LEU A 136 6.45 -14.68 6.39
C LEU A 136 7.73 -14.90 7.22
N GLY A 137 7.67 -14.89 8.55
CA GLY A 137 8.77 -15.28 9.44
C GLY A 137 9.82 -14.19 9.63
N LEU A 138 9.48 -13.17 10.42
CA LEU A 138 10.41 -12.11 10.83
C LEU A 138 11.52 -12.68 11.72
N PRO A 139 12.81 -12.53 11.35
CA PRO A 139 13.91 -12.89 12.24
C PRO A 139 13.95 -11.92 13.43
N ASP A 140 13.81 -12.42 14.65
CA ASP A 140 13.76 -11.61 15.88
C ASP A 140 15.00 -10.72 16.06
N ASP A 141 16.18 -11.23 15.69
CA ASP A 141 17.48 -10.54 15.75
C ASP A 141 17.64 -9.46 14.65
N GLN A 142 16.83 -9.52 13.59
CA GLN A 142 16.91 -8.63 12.43
C GLN A 142 15.55 -7.99 12.09
N PHE A 143 14.65 -7.89 13.07
CA PHE A 143 13.30 -7.34 12.90
C PHE A 143 13.33 -5.95 12.25
N LEU A 144 14.17 -5.04 12.74
CA LEU A 144 14.29 -3.69 12.18
C LEU A 144 14.81 -3.71 10.74
N THR A 145 15.81 -4.55 10.45
CA THR A 145 16.35 -4.70 9.09
C THR A 145 15.29 -5.23 8.12
N ALA A 146 14.50 -6.21 8.56
CA ALA A 146 13.39 -6.75 7.80
C ALA A 146 12.28 -5.69 7.58
N LEU A 147 11.88 -4.98 8.64
CA LEU A 147 10.84 -3.96 8.57
C LEU A 147 11.23 -2.79 7.66
N VAL A 148 12.46 -2.29 7.79
CA VAL A 148 12.98 -1.19 6.95
C VAL A 148 13.14 -1.67 5.51
N GLY A 149 13.74 -2.84 5.29
CA GLY A 149 13.87 -3.42 3.95
C GLY A 149 12.52 -3.57 3.27
N PHE A 150 11.53 -4.11 3.99
CA PHE A 150 10.16 -4.27 3.50
C PHE A 150 9.54 -2.93 3.09
N ASN A 151 9.58 -1.90 3.95
CA ASN A 151 8.94 -0.63 3.63
C ASN A 151 9.68 0.17 2.54
N ILE A 152 11.00 0.00 2.39
CA ILE A 152 11.73 0.49 1.20
C ILE A 152 11.20 -0.21 -0.06
N GLY A 153 11.00 -1.52 -0.01
CA GLY A 153 10.38 -2.28 -1.09
C GLY A 153 8.98 -1.75 -1.45
N VAL A 154 8.16 -1.46 -0.44
CA VAL A 154 6.82 -0.86 -0.60
C VAL A 154 6.90 0.49 -1.30
N GLU A 155 7.74 1.41 -0.81
CA GLU A 155 7.90 2.73 -1.41
C GLU A 155 8.37 2.63 -2.87
N LEU A 156 9.32 1.75 -3.18
CA LEU A 156 9.78 1.50 -4.55
C LEU A 156 8.68 0.93 -5.44
N GLY A 157 7.85 0.03 -4.93
CA GLY A 157 6.68 -0.51 -5.64
C GLY A 157 5.68 0.59 -5.99
N GLN A 158 5.33 1.44 -5.02
CA GLN A 158 4.42 2.58 -5.22
C GLN A 158 4.97 3.60 -6.22
N ILE A 159 6.26 3.95 -6.09
CA ILE A 159 6.94 4.86 -7.02
C ILE A 159 6.96 4.27 -8.44
N SER A 160 7.19 2.97 -8.58
CA SER A 160 7.18 2.30 -9.89
C SER A 160 5.84 2.42 -10.61
N ILE A 161 4.73 2.28 -9.88
CA ILE A 161 3.38 2.47 -10.42
C ILE A 161 3.18 3.92 -10.88
N VAL A 162 3.58 4.90 -10.05
CA VAL A 162 3.48 6.33 -10.42
C VAL A 162 4.31 6.64 -11.66
N LEU A 163 5.55 6.17 -11.72
CA LEU A 163 6.44 6.43 -12.84
C LEU A 163 5.94 5.77 -14.12
N ALA A 164 5.40 4.55 -14.04
CA ALA A 164 4.78 3.88 -15.18
C ALA A 164 3.55 4.66 -15.69
N ALA A 165 2.62 5.01 -14.79
CA ALA A 165 1.44 5.80 -15.15
C ALA A 165 1.83 7.18 -15.72
N TRP A 166 2.83 7.83 -15.12
CA TRP A 166 3.35 9.11 -15.59
C TRP A 166 3.94 8.98 -16.98
N TRP A 167 4.79 7.99 -17.23
CA TRP A 167 5.44 7.79 -18.52
C TRP A 167 4.44 7.51 -19.63
N LEU A 168 3.40 6.70 -19.36
CA LEU A 168 2.34 6.39 -20.32
C LEU A 168 1.48 7.61 -20.67
N LEU A 169 1.22 8.49 -19.71
CA LEU A 169 0.23 9.57 -19.85
C LEU A 169 0.82 10.96 -20.05
N ARG A 170 2.15 11.14 -19.91
CA ARG A 170 2.82 12.45 -19.90
C ARG A 170 2.52 13.35 -21.09
N TRP A 171 2.36 12.76 -22.27
CA TRP A 171 2.09 13.50 -23.51
C TRP A 171 0.70 14.15 -23.53
N TRP A 172 -0.20 13.71 -22.66
CA TRP A 172 -1.59 14.17 -22.61
C TRP A 172 -1.88 15.11 -21.45
N PHE A 173 -0.99 15.27 -20.46
CA PHE A 173 -1.29 16.09 -19.26
C PHE A 173 -1.64 17.54 -19.55
N LEU A 174 -1.07 18.13 -20.60
CA LEU A 174 -1.36 19.51 -21.01
C LEU A 174 -2.59 19.62 -21.93
N LYS A 175 -3.19 18.49 -22.35
CA LYS A 175 -4.35 18.50 -23.23
C LYS A 175 -5.60 18.84 -22.42
N PRO A 176 -6.43 19.82 -22.84
CA PRO A 176 -7.65 20.22 -22.11
C PRO A 176 -8.64 19.08 -21.86
N TRP A 177 -8.62 18.05 -22.72
CA TRP A 177 -9.50 16.90 -22.62
C TRP A 177 -9.00 15.81 -21.64
N TYR A 178 -7.74 15.84 -21.19
CA TYR A 178 -7.15 14.78 -20.35
C TYR A 178 -7.96 14.52 -19.10
N ARG A 179 -8.31 15.57 -18.37
CA ARG A 179 -9.12 15.45 -17.15
C ARG A 179 -10.48 14.81 -17.45
N LYS A 180 -11.15 15.26 -18.51
CA LYS A 180 -12.51 14.81 -18.85
C LYS A 180 -12.56 13.38 -19.40
N ARG A 181 -11.57 12.97 -20.18
CA ARG A 181 -11.59 11.69 -20.90
C ARG A 181 -10.76 10.59 -20.26
N ILE A 182 -9.80 10.92 -19.39
CA ILE A 182 -8.92 9.95 -18.75
C ILE A 182 -9.07 10.00 -17.22
N ALA A 183 -8.72 11.14 -16.61
CA ALA A 183 -8.60 11.21 -15.14
C ALA A 183 -9.94 11.00 -14.42
N MET A 184 -11.03 11.63 -14.89
CA MET A 184 -12.35 11.47 -14.29
C MET A 184 -12.93 10.06 -14.49
N PRO A 185 -12.97 9.48 -15.71
CA PRO A 185 -13.40 8.10 -15.88
C PRO A 185 -12.58 7.10 -15.05
N ALA A 186 -11.25 7.24 -15.01
CA ALA A 186 -10.40 6.37 -14.20
C ALA A 186 -10.71 6.51 -12.70
N SER A 187 -10.82 7.75 -12.19
CA SER A 187 -11.19 7.98 -10.78
C SER A 187 -12.59 7.43 -10.48
N PHE A 188 -13.55 7.56 -11.41
CA PHE A 188 -14.89 7.00 -11.24
C PHE A 188 -14.87 5.47 -11.14
N LEU A 189 -14.12 4.79 -12.01
CA LEU A 189 -13.97 3.34 -11.94
C LEU A 189 -13.29 2.89 -10.64
N ILE A 190 -12.24 3.60 -10.21
CA ILE A 190 -11.56 3.30 -8.93
C ILE A 190 -12.52 3.52 -7.75
N ALA A 191 -13.33 4.57 -7.78
CA ALA A 191 -14.32 4.85 -6.74
C ALA A 191 -15.37 3.73 -6.66
N LEU A 192 -15.90 3.27 -7.80
CA LEU A 192 -16.84 2.15 -7.84
C LEU A 192 -16.21 0.87 -7.29
N THR A 193 -14.98 0.54 -7.68
CA THR A 193 -14.26 -0.63 -7.17
C THR A 193 -14.04 -0.54 -5.66
N GLY A 194 -13.60 0.61 -5.16
CA GLY A 194 -13.39 0.83 -3.73
C GLY A 194 -14.68 0.72 -2.92
N LEU A 195 -15.78 1.30 -3.40
CA LEU A 195 -17.10 1.19 -2.76
C LEU A 195 -17.63 -0.24 -2.77
N TRP A 196 -17.50 -0.93 -3.91
CA TRP A 196 -17.86 -2.34 -4.02
C TRP A 196 -17.06 -3.20 -3.04
N TRP A 197 -15.74 -3.03 -2.97
CA TRP A 197 -14.91 -3.75 -2.01
C TRP A 197 -15.23 -3.40 -0.56
N ALA A 198 -15.58 -2.15 -0.26
CA ALA A 198 -16.00 -1.77 1.08
C ALA A 198 -17.27 -2.54 1.49
N VAL A 199 -18.29 -2.57 0.63
CA VAL A 199 -19.52 -3.35 0.87
C VAL A 199 -19.19 -4.84 1.00
N GLN A 200 -18.40 -5.38 0.07
CA GLN A 200 -17.97 -6.77 0.11
C GLN A 200 -17.29 -7.12 1.44
N ARG A 201 -16.34 -6.30 1.91
CA ARG A 201 -15.57 -6.56 3.12
C ARG A 201 -16.34 -6.31 4.42
N ILE A 202 -17.43 -5.54 4.37
CA ILE A 202 -18.32 -5.32 5.53
C ILE A 202 -19.27 -6.49 5.72
N PHE A 203 -19.80 -7.05 4.63
CA PHE A 203 -20.89 -8.03 4.69
C PHE A 203 -20.48 -9.47 4.37
N LEU A 204 -19.32 -9.69 3.76
CA LEU A 204 -18.88 -11.00 3.25
C LEU A 204 -17.51 -11.46 3.81
N SER A 205 -16.96 -10.75 4.80
CA SER A 205 -15.69 -11.06 5.48
C SER A 205 -15.88 -11.74 6.83
#